data_AF-A0A826JBG2-F1
#
_entry.id   AF-A0A826JBG2-F1
#
_cell.length_a   1.000
_cell.length_b   1.000
_cell.length_c   1.000
_cell.angle_alpha   90.00
_cell.angle_beta   90.00
_cell.angle_gamma   90.00
#
_symmetry.space_group_name_H-M   'P 1'
#
loop_
_entity.id
_entity.type
_entity.pdbx_description
1 polymer ?
#
loop_
_entity_poly.entity_id
_entity_poly.type
_entity_poly.pdbx_seq_one_letter_code
_entity_poly.pdbx_strand_id
1 'polypeptide(L)' 'MKQMSLIEMDGFLKGKCIPSDLKVNETNTEYLVRKFGELEGKIAVLDAQLKLSEASERAWETTMMLACG' A
#
# COMPACT_ATOMS: atom_id res chain seq x y z
N MET A 1 -0.27 -10.32 6.29
CA MET A 1 0.54 -10.88 5.19
C MET A 1 1.98 -10.45 5.42
N LYS A 2 2.92 -11.40 5.48
CA LYS A 2 4.33 -11.06 5.71
C LYS A 2 4.88 -10.35 4.47
N GLN A 3 5.60 -9.25 4.65
CA GLN A 3 6.31 -8.59 3.54
C GLN A 3 7.54 -9.43 3.20
N MET A 4 7.74 -9.73 1.92
CA MET A 4 8.97 -10.39 1.47
C MET A 4 10.16 -9.47 1.74
N SER A 5 11.22 -10.05 2.30
CA SER A 5 12.53 -9.41 2.34
C SER A 5 13.10 -9.26 0.92
N LEU A 6 14.10 -8.39 0.77
CA LEU A 6 14.81 -8.23 -0.50
C LEU A 6 15.47 -9.54 -0.97
N ILE A 7 15.95 -10.37 -0.04
CA ILE A 7 16.57 -11.66 -0.34
C ILE A 7 15.53 -12.65 -0.88
N GLU A 8 14.36 -12.74 -0.23
CA GLU A 8 13.27 -13.60 -0.69
C GLU A 8 12.75 -13.15 -2.07
N MET A 9 12.62 -11.84 -2.28
CA MET A 9 12.22 -11.28 -3.56
C MET A 9 13.25 -11.57 -4.67
N ASP A 10 14.54 -11.36 -4.42
CA ASP A 10 15.60 -11.69 -5.38
C ASP A 10 15.61 -13.19 -5.71
N GLY A 11 15.41 -14.05 -4.70
CA GLY A 11 15.26 -15.48 -4.87
C GLY A 11 14.07 -15.84 -5.76
N PHE A 12 12.92 -15.21 -5.55
CA PHE A 12 11.71 -15.41 -6.36
C PHE A 12 11.93 -14.99 -7.82
N LEU A 13 12.46 -13.78 -8.04
CA LEU A 13 12.69 -13.25 -9.39
C LEU A 13 13.72 -14.05 -10.18
N LYS A 14 14.67 -14.70 -9.49
CA LYS A 14 15.67 -15.60 -10.09
C LYS A 14 15.20 -17.06 -10.20
N GLY A 15 13.97 -17.38 -9.78
CA GLY A 15 13.44 -18.75 -9.79
C GLY A 15 14.11 -19.69 -8.78
N LYS A 16 14.77 -19.15 -7.74
CA LYS A 16 15.44 -19.90 -6.67
C LYS A 16 14.56 -20.12 -5.43
N CYS A 17 13.46 -19.37 -5.31
CA CYS A 17 12.56 -19.41 -4.15
C CYS A 17 11.10 -19.33 -4.62
N ILE A 18 10.20 -20.01 -3.89
CA ILE A 18 8.76 -19.94 -4.11
C ILE A 18 8.11 -19.24 -2.90
N PRO A 19 7.28 -18.21 -3.12
CA PRO A 19 6.59 -17.53 -2.03
C PRO A 19 5.62 -18.49 -1.33
N SER A 20 5.58 -18.43 0.00
CA SER A 20 4.71 -19.31 0.80
C SER A 20 3.22 -19.03 0.62
N ASP A 21 2.86 -17.85 0.09
CA ASP A 21 1.49 -17.43 -0.16
C ASP A 21 1.11 -17.48 -1.66
N LEU A 22 1.91 -18.19 -2.47
CA LEU A 22 1.55 -18.52 -3.84
C LEU A 22 0.37 -19.51 -3.82
N LYS A 23 -0.71 -19.19 -4.54
CA LYS A 23 -1.89 -20.05 -4.57
C LYS A 23 -1.66 -21.26 -5.49
N VAL A 24 -2.37 -22.36 -5.22
CA VAL A 24 -2.35 -23.53 -6.13
C VAL A 24 -2.85 -23.09 -7.51
N ASN A 25 -2.08 -23.41 -8.54
CA ASN A 25 -2.29 -23.02 -9.94
C ASN A 25 -2.13 -21.51 -10.24
N GLU A 26 -1.63 -20.70 -9.30
CA GLU A 26 -1.27 -19.31 -9.58
C GLU A 26 0.11 -19.26 -10.24
N THR A 27 0.17 -18.65 -11.42
CA THR A 27 1.42 -18.37 -12.12
C THR A 27 2.19 -17.24 -11.41
N ASN A 28 3.50 -17.18 -11.61
CA ASN A 28 4.32 -16.10 -11.03
C ASN A 28 3.84 -14.71 -11.48
N THR A 29 3.33 -14.59 -12.71
CA THR A 29 2.78 -13.33 -13.22
C THR A 29 1.50 -12.95 -12.48
N GLU A 30 0.57 -13.89 -12.30
CA GLU A 30 -0.67 -13.66 -11.54
C GLU A 30 -0.38 -13.27 -10.08
N TYR A 31 0.61 -13.94 -9.47
CA TYR A 31 1.08 -13.61 -8.14
C TYR A 31 1.57 -12.17 -8.03
N LEU A 32 2.42 -11.74 -8.98
CA LEU A 32 2.97 -10.38 -9.00
C LEU A 32 1.87 -9.34 -9.23
N VAL A 33 0.96 -9.57 -10.18
CA VAL A 33 -0.19 -8.68 -10.44
C VAL A 33 -1.03 -8.50 -9.17
N ARG A 34 -1.33 -9.60 -8.48
CA ARG A 34 -2.07 -9.55 -7.21
C ARG A 34 -1.32 -8.75 -6.14
N LYS A 35 -0.02 -8.99 -5.97
CA LYS A 35 0.81 -8.30 -4.97
C LYS A 35 0.93 -6.80 -5.23
N PHE A 36 1.11 -6.40 -6.50
CA PHE A 36 1.14 -4.99 -6.85
C PHE A 36 -0.23 -4.33 -6.64
N GLY A 37 -1.33 -4.99 -7.01
CA GLY A 37 -2.67 -4.48 -6.72
C GLY A 37 -2.95 -4.32 -5.21
N GLU A 38 -2.48 -5.25 -4.37
CA GLU A 38 -2.55 -5.12 -2.91
C GLU A 38 -1.77 -3.90 -2.39
N LEU A 39 -0.63 -3.56 -3.01
CA LEU A 39 0.18 -2.39 -2.65
C LEU A 39 -0.44 -1.09 -3.17
N GLU A 40 -0.90 -1.05 -4.41
CA GLU A 40 -1.61 0.08 -5.00
C GLU A 40 -2.86 0.44 -4.18
N GLY A 41 -3.62 -0.57 -3.74
CA GLY A 41 -4.77 -0.38 -2.86
C GLY A 41 -4.41 0.25 -1.52
N LYS A 42 -3.30 -0.19 -0.90
CA LYS A 42 -2.80 0.43 0.34
C LYS A 42 -2.36 1.86 0.14
N ILE A 43 -1.67 2.15 -0.97
CA ILE A 43 -1.22 3.50 -1.32
C ILE A 43 -2.43 4.41 -1.51
N ALA A 44 -3.46 3.97 -2.24
CA ALA A 44 -4.68 4.73 -2.46
C ALA A 44 -5.41 5.05 -1.14
N VAL A 45 -5.48 4.07 -0.22
CA VAL A 45 -6.09 4.27 1.11
C VAL A 45 -5.28 5.25 1.96
N LEU A 46 -3.95 5.16 1.94
CA LEU A 46 -3.09 6.09 2.67
C LEU A 46 -3.15 7.51 2.12
N ASP A 47 -3.18 7.67 0.79
CA ASP A 47 -3.36 8.96 0.12
C ASP A 47 -4.71 9.60 0.47
N ALA A 48 -5.78 8.80 0.50
CA ALA A 48 -7.09 9.28 0.95
C ALA A 48 -7.08 9.73 2.42
N GLN A 49 -6.42 8.97 3.31
CA GLN A 49 -6.28 9.34 4.73
C GLN A 49 -5.48 10.63 4.91
N LEU A 50 -4.37 10.78 4.17
CA LEU A 50 -3.56 12.00 4.20
C LEU A 50 -4.40 13.22 3.79
N LYS A 51 -5.13 13.13 2.67
CA LYS A 51 -6.01 14.21 2.19
C LYS A 51 -7.11 14.58 3.20
N LEU A 52 -7.68 13.58 3.87
CA LEU A 52 -8.67 13.81 4.93
C LEU A 52 -8.06 14.53 6.14
N SER A 53 -6.85 14.13 6.54
CA SER A 53 -6.10 14.81 7.61
C SER A 53 -5.82 16.26 7.26
N GLU A 54 -5.28 16.53 6.07
CA GLU A 54 -5.00 17.88 5.57
C GLU A 54 -6.27 18.73 5.41
N ALA A 55 -7.40 18.13 5.03
CA ALA A 55 -8.68 18.83 4.98
C ALA A 55 -9.17 19.20 6.39
N SER A 56 -8.98 18.31 7.37
CA SER A 56 -9.38 18.57 8.75
C SER A 56 -8.55 19.70 9.39
N GLU A 57 -7.24 19.75 9.12
CA GLU A 57 -6.35 20.82 9.59
C GLU A 57 -6.78 22.16 9.01
N ARG A 58 -6.95 22.24 7.68
CA ARG A 58 -7.45 23.45 7.01
C ARG A 58 -8.80 23.91 7.53
N ALA A 59 -9.72 22.98 7.82
CA ALA A 59 -11.02 23.30 8.37
C ALA A 59 -10.91 23.89 9.78
N TRP A 60 -10.03 23.33 10.61
CA TRP A 60 -9.77 23.84 11.96
C TRP A 60 -9.14 25.23 11.93
N GLU A 61 -8.12 25.44 11.09
CA GLU A 61 -7.50 26.75 10.88
C GLU A 61 -8.51 27.81 10.42
N THR A 62 -9.36 27.46 9.44
CA THR A 62 -10.41 28.35 8.93
C THR A 62 -11.40 28.70 10.04
N THR A 63 -11.83 27.72 10.83
CA THR A 63 -12.78 27.92 11.94
C THR A 63 -12.18 28.82 13.01
N MET A 64 -10.90 28.61 13.36
CA MET A 64 -10.20 29.43 14.34
C MET A 64 -10.05 30.88 13.88
N MET A 65 -9.71 31.10 12.60
CA MET A 65 -9.63 32.44 12.02
C MET A 65 -10.97 33.18 12.10
N LEU A 66 -12.09 32.49 11.85
CA LEU A 66 -13.44 33.07 11.96
C LEU A 66 -13.86 33.36 13.40
N ALA A 67 -13.36 32.62 14.39
CA ALA A 67 -13.71 32.82 15.79
C ALA A 67 -12.93 33.96 16.49
N CYS A 68 -11.79 34.37 15.93
CA CYS A 68 -10.92 35.41 16.49
C CYS A 68 -11.05 36.79 15.82
N GLY A 69 -11.90 36.94 14.80
CA GLY A 69 -12.20 38.20 14.11
C GLY A 69 -13.58 38.73 14.45
#